data_AF-A0A7C9U501-F1
#
_entry.id   AF-A0A7C9U501-F1
#
_cell.length_a   1.000
_cell.length_b   1.000
_cell.length_c   1.000
_cell.angle_alpha   90.00
_cell.angle_beta   90.00
_cell.angle_gamma   90.00
#
_symmetry.space_group_name_H-M   'P 1'
#
loop_
_entity.id
_entity.type
_entity.pdbx_description
1 polymer ?
#
loop_
_entity_poly.entity_id
_entity_poly.type
_entity_poly.pdbx_seq_one_letter_code
_entity_poly.pdbx_strand_id
1 'polypeptide(L)'
;MKTDILFYELIQEFPQIFFEVILGRSGKDSGAYEFRAPEIKQPSFRLDGLFATRAGFESEPLYFLEFQTYADDEFYDRFFAEIFLYFRQYRPPNKDWYGIVVYD
;
A
#
# COMPACT_ATOMS: atom_id res chain seq x y z
N MET A 1 9.38 -1.06 14.06
CA MET A 1 9.55 -2.50 13.75
C MET A 1 8.47 -3.42 14.33
N LYS A 2 8.13 -3.40 15.63
CA LYS A 2 7.08 -4.31 16.16
C LYS A 2 5.66 -3.87 15.81
N THR A 3 5.44 -2.56 15.74
CA THR A 3 4.15 -1.95 15.40
C THR A 3 3.81 -2.20 13.93
N ASP A 4 4.81 -2.02 13.04
CA ASP A 4 4.68 -2.27 11.60
C ASP A 4 4.26 -3.74 11.31
N ILE A 5 4.78 -4.71 12.08
CA ILE A 5 4.38 -6.13 11.97
C ILE A 5 2.92 -6.35 12.38
N LEU A 6 2.47 -5.75 13.49
CA LEU A 6 1.09 -5.92 13.96
C LEU A 6 0.07 -5.26 13.02
N PHE A 7 0.38 -4.09 12.47
CA PHE A 7 -0.47 -3.44 11.47
C PHE A 7 -0.50 -4.22 10.15
N TYR A 8 0.65 -4.74 9.73
CA TYR A 8 0.74 -5.62 8.58
C TYR A 8 -0.11 -6.88 8.76
N GLU A 9 0.01 -7.57 9.89
CA GLU A 9 -0.79 -8.76 10.22
C GLU A 9 -2.30 -8.43 10.27
N LEU A 10 -2.67 -7.32 10.89
CA LEU A 10 -4.07 -6.87 10.96
C LEU A 10 -4.67 -6.62 9.58
N ILE A 11 -3.93 -5.93 8.70
CA ILE A 11 -4.40 -5.64 7.33
C ILE A 11 -4.43 -6.91 6.48
N GLN A 12 -3.47 -7.81 6.68
CA GLN A 12 -3.44 -9.10 6.00
C GLN A 12 -4.65 -9.97 6.40
N GLU A 13 -5.01 -10.00 7.68
CA GLU A 13 -6.18 -10.77 8.15
C GLU A 13 -7.52 -10.09 7.83
N PHE A 14 -7.57 -8.75 7.85
CA PHE A 14 -8.79 -7.98 7.66
C PHE A 14 -8.62 -6.81 6.66
N PRO A 15 -8.50 -7.09 5.34
CA PRO A 15 -8.29 -6.06 4.32
C PRO A 15 -9.40 -5.00 4.27
N GLN A 16 -10.63 -5.33 4.69
CA GLN A 16 -11.76 -4.42 4.76
C GLN A 16 -11.54 -3.25 5.74
N ILE A 17 -10.77 -3.45 6.80
CA ILE A 17 -10.49 -2.40 7.80
C ILE A 17 -9.79 -1.21 7.14
N PHE A 18 -8.94 -1.46 6.15
CA PHE A 18 -8.29 -0.40 5.39
C PHE A 18 -9.29 0.50 4.66
N PHE A 19 -10.29 -0.09 3.98
CA PHE A 19 -11.29 0.68 3.26
C PHE A 19 -12.26 1.41 4.18
N GLU A 20 -12.66 0.77 5.27
CA GLU A 20 -13.64 1.33 6.22
C GLU A 20 -13.02 2.37 7.16
N VAL A 21 -11.87 2.06 7.74
CA VAL A 21 -11.28 2.84 8.84
C VAL A 21 -10.28 3.87 8.32
N ILE A 22 -9.41 3.49 7.37
CA ILE A 22 -8.33 4.39 6.90
C ILE A 22 -8.83 5.29 5.78
N LEU A 23 -9.55 4.73 4.80
CA LEU A 23 -10.10 5.51 3.69
C LEU A 23 -11.45 6.18 4.00
N GLY A 24 -12.14 5.76 5.07
CA GLY A 24 -13.48 6.25 5.42
C GLY A 24 -14.54 5.96 4.35
N ARG A 25 -14.30 4.96 3.49
CA ARG A 25 -15.19 4.60 2.38
C ARG A 25 -15.84 3.25 2.65
N SER A 26 -16.94 3.28 3.41
CA SER A 26 -17.79 2.09 3.59
C SER A 26 -18.40 1.69 2.25
N GLY A 27 -18.04 0.52 1.73
CA GLY A 27 -18.69 -0.07 0.55
C GLY A 27 -17.82 -0.26 -0.71
N LYS A 28 -16.50 -0.05 -0.65
CA LYS A 28 -15.63 -0.64 -1.70
C LYS A 28 -15.57 -2.14 -1.52
N ASP A 29 -15.76 -2.87 -2.62
CA ASP A 29 -15.75 -4.33 -2.62
C ASP A 29 -14.32 -4.81 -2.28
N SER A 30 -14.09 -5.19 -1.02
CA SER A 30 -12.79 -5.66 -0.55
C SER A 30 -12.33 -6.91 -1.33
N GLY A 31 -13.26 -7.63 -1.96
CA GLY A 31 -12.98 -8.74 -2.87
C GLY A 31 -12.33 -8.33 -4.20
N ALA A 32 -12.37 -7.05 -4.58
CA ALA A 32 -11.71 -6.51 -5.77
C ALA A 32 -10.20 -6.27 -5.58
N TYR A 33 -9.73 -6.31 -4.34
CA TYR A 33 -8.35 -5.97 -3.98
C TYR A 33 -7.60 -7.15 -3.39
N GLU A 34 -6.28 -7.13 -3.58
CA GLU A 34 -5.34 -8.07 -3.00
C GLU A 34 -4.26 -7.26 -2.29
N PHE A 35 -4.15 -7.45 -0.99
CA PHE A 35 -3.06 -6.88 -0.21
C PHE A 35 -1.79 -7.68 -0.46
N ARG A 36 -0.73 -6.98 -0.85
CA ARG A 36 0.60 -7.53 -1.11
C ARG A 36 1.65 -6.61 -0.47
N ALA A 37 2.71 -7.17 0.10
CA ALA A 37 3.95 -6.46 0.39
C ALA A 37 5.03 -6.94 -0.60
N PRO A 38 5.09 -6.36 -1.81
CA PRO A 38 6.09 -6.78 -2.79
C PRO A 38 7.49 -6.33 -2.36
N GLU A 39 8.39 -7.29 -2.14
CA GLU A 39 9.81 -7.00 -1.96
C GLU A 39 10.42 -6.68 -3.34
N ILE A 40 10.81 -5.42 -3.54
CA ILE A 40 11.44 -4.97 -4.78
C ILE A 40 12.90 -5.45 -4.76
N LYS A 41 13.36 -6.14 -5.82
CA LYS A 41 14.71 -6.74 -5.91
C LYS A 41 15.83 -5.71 -6.15
N GLN A 42 15.79 -4.58 -5.45
CA GLN A 42 16.95 -3.71 -5.20
C GLN A 42 17.16 -3.65 -3.69
N PRO A 43 18.40 -3.56 -3.18
CA PRO A 43 18.77 -4.07 -1.85
C PRO A 43 18.14 -3.35 -0.63
N SER A 44 17.23 -2.41 -0.83
CA SER A 44 16.77 -1.49 0.23
C SER A 44 15.36 -0.94 0.03
N PHE A 45 14.59 -1.40 -0.95
CA PHE A 45 13.24 -0.87 -1.21
C PHE A 45 12.19 -1.93 -0.92
N ARG A 46 11.37 -1.68 0.11
CA ARG A 46 10.28 -2.55 0.55
C ARG A 46 9.09 -1.65 0.80
N LEU A 47 7.99 -1.92 0.10
CA LEU A 47 6.71 -1.32 0.43
C LEU A 47 6.11 -2.08 1.60
N ASP A 48 5.72 -1.37 2.65
CA ASP A 48 5.03 -1.95 3.81
C ASP A 48 3.66 -2.54 3.41
N GLY A 49 2.97 -1.89 2.46
CA GLY A 49 1.69 -2.38 1.98
C GLY A 49 1.30 -1.85 0.59
N LEU A 50 0.75 -2.73 -0.23
CA LEU A 50 0.14 -2.40 -1.51
C LEU A 50 -1.19 -3.11 -1.66
N PHE A 51 -2.25 -2.35 -1.87
CA PHE A 51 -3.54 -2.87 -2.33
C PHE A 51 -3.58 -2.84 -3.84
N ALA A 52 -3.26 -3.98 -4.45
CA ALA A 52 -3.36 -4.17 -5.89
C ALA A 52 -4.78 -4.61 -6.25
N THR A 53 -5.31 -4.15 -7.37
CA THR A 53 -6.59 -4.63 -7.87
C THR A 53 -6.43 -6.01 -8.51
N ARG A 54 -7.43 -6.88 -8.34
CA ARG A 54 -7.53 -8.14 -9.09
C ARG A 54 -7.83 -7.88 -10.57
N ALA A 55 -7.54 -8.86 -11.42
CA ALA A 55 -7.87 -8.78 -12.84
C ALA A 55 -9.37 -8.54 -13.04
N GLY A 56 -9.73 -7.58 -13.88
CA GLY A 56 -11.11 -7.13 -14.12
C GLY A 56 -11.55 -5.91 -13.30
N PHE A 57 -10.71 -5.40 -12.39
CA PHE A 57 -10.96 -4.18 -11.60
C PHE A 57 -9.97 -3.06 -11.92
N GLU A 58 -9.50 -2.97 -13.16
CA GLU A 58 -8.47 -1.98 -13.57
C GLU A 58 -8.95 -0.52 -13.50
N SER A 59 -10.27 -0.30 -13.40
CA SER A 59 -10.86 1.03 -13.17
C SER A 59 -10.69 1.53 -11.74
N GLU A 60 -10.38 0.64 -10.80
CA GLU A 60 -10.19 0.98 -9.41
C GLU A 60 -8.75 1.47 -9.16
N PRO A 61 -8.52 2.38 -8.20
CA PRO A 61 -7.19 2.90 -7.92
C PRO A 61 -6.34 1.92 -7.12
N LEU A 62 -5.02 1.99 -7.27
CA LEU A 62 -4.07 1.32 -6.39
C LEU A 62 -3.87 2.11 -5.09
N TYR A 63 -3.58 1.42 -3.99
CA TYR A 63 -3.20 2.10 -2.75
C TYR A 63 -1.87 1.61 -2.22
N PHE A 64 -0.94 2.55 -2.07
CA PHE A 64 0.34 2.34 -1.41
C PHE A 64 0.19 2.79 0.04
N LEU A 65 0.58 1.92 0.97
CA LEU A 65 0.44 2.14 2.40
C LEU A 65 1.82 2.04 3.06
N GLU A 66 2.15 3.05 3.85
CA GLU A 66 3.36 3.11 4.68
C GLU A 66 3.00 3.46 6.12
N PHE A 67 3.65 2.80 7.07
CA PHE A 67 3.51 3.08 8.49
C PHE A 67 4.74 3.81 9.00
N GLN A 68 4.60 5.11 9.24
CA GLN A 68 5.69 5.94 9.71
C GLN A 68 5.67 6.05 11.24
N THR A 69 6.37 5.12 11.90
CA THR A 69 6.43 5.02 13.37
C THR A 69 7.63 5.74 14.01
N TYR A 70 8.49 6.36 13.21
CA TYR A 70 9.66 7.12 13.67
C TYR A 70 9.84 8.39 12.83
N ALA A 71 10.57 9.39 13.34
CA ALA A 71 10.97 10.53 12.51
C ALA A 71 12.03 10.08 11.50
N ASP A 72 11.74 10.26 10.21
CA ASP A 72 12.66 10.00 9.10
C ASP A 72 12.54 11.17 8.12
N ASP A 73 13.58 12.00 8.09
CA ASP A 73 13.61 13.22 7.30
C ASP A 73 13.61 12.94 5.78
N GLU A 74 14.02 11.73 5.38
CA GLU A 74 14.07 11.28 3.98
C GLU A 74 12.87 10.37 3.61
N PHE A 75 11.88 10.24 4.50
CA PHE A 75 10.75 9.34 4.31
C PHE A 75 10.03 9.55 2.97
N TYR A 76 9.64 10.79 2.66
CA TYR A 76 8.90 11.07 1.43
C TYR A 76 9.72 10.77 0.18
N ASP A 77 11.02 11.08 0.21
CA ASP A 77 11.93 10.80 -0.90
C ASP A 77 12.01 9.30 -1.17
N ARG A 78 12.11 8.48 -0.11
CA ARG A 78 12.04 7.02 -0.19
C ARG A 78 10.68 6.54 -0.70
N PHE A 79 9.59 6.99 -0.09
CA PHE A 79 8.24 6.52 -0.40
C PHE A 79 7.85 6.81 -1.86
N PHE A 80 8.12 8.02 -2.34
CA PHE A 80 7.87 8.34 -3.75
C PHE A 80 8.77 7.52 -4.68
N ALA A 81 10.05 7.34 -4.35
CA ALA A 81 10.94 6.50 -5.15
C ALA A 81 10.41 5.05 -5.27
N GLU A 82 9.89 4.48 -4.17
CA GLU A 82 9.30 3.13 -4.16
C GLU A 82 8.06 3.02 -5.05
N ILE A 83 7.16 4.00 -4.96
CA ILE A 83 5.95 4.05 -5.81
C ILE A 83 6.34 4.08 -7.30
N PHE A 84 7.28 4.95 -7.68
CA PHE A 84 7.70 5.07 -9.07
C PHE A 84 8.49 3.85 -9.56
N LEU A 85 9.30 3.23 -8.69
CA LEU A 85 9.96 1.96 -8.98
C LEU A 85 8.94 0.84 -9.22
N TYR A 86 7.89 0.77 -8.40
CA TYR A 86 6.80 -0.18 -8.60
C TYR A 86 6.13 0.01 -9.97
N PHE A 87 5.78 1.25 -10.33
CA PHE A 87 5.19 1.53 -11.66
C PHE A 87 6.12 1.14 -12.80
N ARG A 88 7.42 1.41 -12.66
CA ARG A 88 8.42 1.05 -13.68
C ARG A 88 8.53 -0.46 -13.86
N GLN A 89 8.48 -1.23 -12.78
CA GLN A 89 8.67 -2.68 -12.79
C GLN A 89 7.42 -3.45 -13.21
N TYR A 90 6.27 -3.10 -12.64
CA TYR A 90 5.04 -3.88 -12.79
C TYR A 90 4.07 -3.32 -13.82
N ARG A 91 4.20 -2.02 -14.19
CA ARG A 91 3.34 -1.32 -15.16
C ARG A 91 1.85 -1.68 -15.00
N PRO A 92 1.26 -1.42 -13.83
CA PRO A 92 -0.13 -1.75 -13.58
C PRO A 92 -1.06 -1.02 -14.56
N PRO A 93 -2.18 -1.64 -14.96
CA PRO A 93 -3.14 -1.05 -15.90
C PRO A 93 -4.00 0.07 -15.29
N ASN A 94 -4.01 0.17 -13.96
CA ASN A 94 -4.78 1.15 -13.20
C ASN A 94 -4.30 2.58 -13.48
N LYS A 95 -5.25 3.49 -13.71
CA LYS A 95 -4.95 4.91 -14.01
C LYS A 95 -4.73 5.74 -12.75
N ASP A 96 -5.47 5.43 -11.70
CA ASP A 96 -5.46 6.18 -10.45
C ASP A 96 -4.67 5.42 -9.37
N TRP A 97 -4.03 6.17 -8.48
CA TRP A 97 -3.33 5.62 -7.32
C TRP A 97 -3.36 6.62 -6.16
N TYR A 98 -3.24 6.11 -4.94
CA TYR A 98 -3.18 6.90 -3.72
C TYR A 98 -2.02 6.42 -2.86
N GLY A 99 -1.24 7.36 -2.32
CA GLY A 99 -0.29 7.09 -1.25
C GLY A 99 -0.93 7.43 0.09
N ILE A 100 -0.89 6.48 1.02
CA ILE A 100 -1.44 6.62 2.36
C ILE A 100 -0.31 6.41 3.34
N VAL A 101 -0.14 7.38 4.24
CA VAL A 101 0.87 7.33 5.28
C VAL A 101 0.15 7.44 6.61
N VAL A 102 0.38 6.45 7.47
CA VAL A 102 -0.15 6.43 8.83
C VAL A 102 0.97 6.81 9.77
N TYR A 103 0.78 7.92 10.49
CA TYR A 103 1.72 8.40 11.51
C TYR A 103 1.25 7.98 12.90
N ASP A 104 2.20 7.67 13.78
CA ASP A 104 2.00 7.55 15.24
C ASP A 104 2.24 8.91 15.93
#